data_AF-A0A452R253-F1
#
_entry.id   AF-A0A452R253-F1
#
_cell.length_a   1.000
_cell.length_b   1.000
_cell.length_c   1.000
_cell.angle_alpha   90.00
_cell.angle_beta   90.00
_cell.angle_gamma   90.00
#
_symmetry.space_group_name_H-M   'P 1'
#
loop_
_entity.id
_entity.type
_entity.pdbx_description
1 polymer ?
#
loop_
_entity_poly.entity_id
_entity_poly.type
_entity_poly.pdbx_seq_one_letter_code
_entity_poly.pdbx_strand_id
1 'polypeptide(L)'
;MVDYYEVLEVQKYASPEDIKKAYRKVALKWHPDKNPENKEEAERKFKEVAEAYEVLSNNEKRDIYDKYALRRKSCYMLHRLQYMGKL
;
A
#
# COMPACT_ATOMS: atom_id res chain seq x y z
N MET A 1 -5.81 2.03 7.34
CA MET A 1 -6.07 2.00 5.88
C MET A 1 -4.72 1.84 5.23
N VAL A 2 -4.53 0.83 4.39
CA VAL A 2 -3.20 0.44 3.89
C VAL A 2 -2.84 1.33 2.70
N ASP A 3 -1.70 2.02 2.78
CA ASP A 3 -1.17 2.83 1.68
C ASP A 3 -0.37 1.90 0.76
N TYR A 4 -0.87 1.64 -0.46
CA TYR A 4 -0.26 0.68 -1.38
C TYR A 4 1.16 1.07 -1.81
N TYR A 5 1.44 2.38 -1.83
CA TYR A 5 2.78 2.91 -2.10
C TYR A 5 3.77 2.55 -0.98
N GLU A 6 3.34 2.59 0.28
CA GLU A 6 4.18 2.19 1.43
C GLU A 6 4.40 0.68 1.47
N VAL A 7 3.39 -0.12 1.12
CA VAL A 7 3.50 -1.59 1.06
C VAL A 7 4.53 -2.04 0.03
N LEU A 8 4.57 -1.39 -1.13
CA LEU A 8 5.55 -1.67 -2.17
C LEU A 8 6.91 -0.98 -1.92
N GLU A 9 7.05 -0.19 -0.86
CA GLU A 9 8.24 0.61 -0.57
C GLU A 9 8.63 1.54 -1.75
N VAL A 10 7.63 2.13 -2.42
CA VAL A 10 7.80 3.01 -3.59
C VAL A 10 7.21 4.40 -3.37
N GLN A 11 7.71 5.37 -4.14
CA GLN A 11 7.15 6.71 -4.14
C GLN A 11 5.84 6.79 -4.94
N LYS A 12 5.00 7.78 -4.62
CA LYS A 12 3.72 8.05 -5.32
C LYS A 12 3.87 8.41 -6.79
N TYR A 13 5.05 8.84 -7.21
CA TYR A 13 5.38 9.18 -8.59
C TYR A 13 6.18 8.07 -9.29
N ALA A 14 6.27 6.88 -8.70
CA ALA A 14 7.00 5.77 -9.30
C ALA A 14 6.40 5.36 -10.65
N SER A 15 7.29 5.05 -11.59
CA SER A 15 6.95 4.48 -12.89
C SER A 15 6.46 3.04 -12.74
N PRO A 16 5.64 2.52 -13.67
CA PRO A 16 5.18 1.13 -13.64
C PRO A 16 6.35 0.13 -13.62
N GLU A 17 7.48 0.48 -14.23
CA GLU A 17 8.71 -0.30 -14.19
C GLU A 17 9.31 -0.40 -12.77
N ASP A 18 9.30 0.69 -12.02
CA ASP A 18 9.80 0.74 -10.64
C ASP A 18 8.87 -0.04 -9.70
N ILE A 19 7.55 0.08 -9.89
CA ILE A 19 6.54 -0.70 -9.17
C ILE A 19 6.78 -2.20 -9.39
N LYS A 20 7.04 -2.62 -10.64
CA LYS A 20 7.34 -4.02 -10.96
C LYS A 20 8.67 -4.50 -10.38
N LYS A 21 9.69 -3.64 -10.32
CA LYS A 21 10.98 -3.96 -9.67
C LYS A 21 10.81 -4.10 -8.16
N ALA A 22 10.06 -3.19 -7.53
CA ALA A 22 9.81 -3.18 -6.11
C ALA A 22 8.99 -4.40 -5.67
N TYR A 23 7.91 -4.74 -6.40
CA TYR A 23 7.12 -5.94 -6.16
C TYR A 23 8.00 -7.20 -6.08
N ARG A 24 8.94 -7.37 -7.02
CA ARG A 24 9.86 -8.52 -7.00
C ARG A 24 10.76 -8.54 -5.76
N LYS A 25 11.28 -7.38 -5.34
CA LYS A 25 12.12 -7.27 -4.14
C LYS A 25 11.33 -7.64 -2.88
N VAL A 26 10.13 -7.10 -2.75
CA VAL A 26 9.28 -7.28 -1.56
C VAL A 26 8.70 -8.71 -1.52
N ALA A 27 8.35 -9.29 -2.67
CA ALA A 27 7.91 -10.68 -2.77
C ALA A 27 9.00 -11.67 -2.33
N LEU A 28 10.27 -11.41 -2.70
CA LEU A 28 11.40 -12.22 -2.22
C LEU A 28 11.65 -12.02 -0.72
N LYS A 29 11.49 -10.80 -0.20
CA LYS A 29 11.64 -10.47 1.23
C LYS A 29 10.62 -11.22 2.09
N TRP A 30 9.38 -11.33 1.63
CA TRP A 30 8.29 -12.03 2.33
C TRP A 30 8.05 -13.47 1.84
N HIS A 31 8.98 -14.05 1.08
CA HIS A 31 8.84 -15.44 0.64
C HIS A 31 8.89 -16.40 1.85
N PRO A 32 8.06 -17.46 1.90
CA PRO A 32 8.02 -18.41 3.03
C PRO A 32 9.35 -19.12 3.27
N ASP A 33 10.18 -19.24 2.22
CA ASP A 33 11.53 -19.83 2.30
C ASP A 33 12.49 -18.99 3.18
N LYS A 34 12.38 -17.66 3.13
CA LYS A 34 13.22 -16.75 3.92
C LYS A 34 12.63 -16.42 5.30
N ASN A 35 11.36 -16.73 5.53
CA ASN A 35 10.66 -16.44 6.79
C ASN A 35 10.01 -17.72 7.36
N PRO A 36 10.81 -18.72 7.75
CA PRO A 36 10.28 -19.98 8.29
C PRO A 36 9.57 -19.79 9.64
N GLU A 37 9.94 -18.77 10.41
CA GLU A 37 9.37 -18.43 11.73
C GLU A 37 8.11 -17.55 11.67
N ASN A 38 8.02 -16.65 10.69
CA ASN A 38 6.96 -15.63 10.60
C ASN A 38 6.04 -15.85 9.38
N LYS A 39 5.59 -17.09 9.19
CA LYS A 39 4.78 -17.48 8.01
C LYS A 39 3.47 -16.68 7.89
N GLU A 40 2.78 -16.44 9.00
CA GLU A 40 1.51 -15.69 9.00
C GLU A 40 1.71 -14.23 8.62
N GLU A 41 2.74 -13.57 9.17
CA GLU A 41 3.03 -12.18 8.81
C GLU A 41 3.52 -12.05 7.37
N ALA A 42 4.35 -12.99 6.93
CA ALA A 42 4.82 -13.08 5.56
C ALA A 42 3.65 -13.26 4.58
N GLU A 43 2.70 -14.14 4.88
CA GLU A 43 1.51 -14.33 4.05
C GLU A 43 0.64 -13.07 4.00
N ARG A 44 0.42 -12.42 5.15
CA ARG A 44 -0.36 -11.17 5.22
C ARG A 44 0.28 -10.08 4.37
N LYS A 45 1.58 -9.86 4.54
CA LYS A 45 2.35 -8.88 3.77
C LYS A 45 2.39 -9.23 2.29
N PHE A 46 2.53 -10.51 1.95
CA PHE A 46 2.51 -10.96 0.56
C PHE A 46 1.17 -10.69 -0.12
N LYS A 47 0.06 -10.91 0.58
CA LYS A 47 -1.29 -10.56 0.10
C LYS A 47 -1.44 -9.05 -0.11
N GLU A 48 -1.00 -8.23 0.85
CA GLU A 48 -1.03 -6.76 0.73
C GLU A 48 -0.19 -6.28 -0.48
N VAL A 49 0.98 -6.87 -0.69
CA VAL A 49 1.91 -6.55 -1.79
C VAL A 49 1.33 -6.94 -3.16
N ALA A 50 0.65 -8.09 -3.24
CA ALA A 50 -0.02 -8.53 -4.46
C ALA A 50 -1.20 -7.61 -4.82
N GLU A 51 -2.03 -7.24 -3.84
CA GLU A 51 -3.14 -6.31 -4.05
C GLU A 51 -2.65 -4.92 -4.47
N ALA A 52 -1.63 -4.40 -3.78
CA ALA A 52 -1.00 -3.13 -4.12
C ALA A 52 -0.46 -3.11 -5.56
N TYR A 53 0.21 -4.17 -5.98
CA TYR A 53 0.73 -4.30 -7.34
C TYR A 53 -0.40 -4.35 -8.37
N GLU A 54 -1.48 -5.09 -8.12
CA GLU A 54 -2.59 -5.18 -9.07
C GLU A 54 -3.27 -3.82 -9.31
N VAL A 55 -3.42 -3.02 -8.25
CA VAL A 55 -4.01 -1.68 -8.34
C VAL A 55 -3.05 -0.68 -8.97
N LEU A 56 -1.77 -0.67 -8.56
CA LEU A 56 -0.81 0.35 -8.99
C LEU A 56 -0.17 0.06 -10.36
N SER A 57 -0.15 -1.20 -10.80
CA SER A 57 0.41 -1.59 -12.10
C SER A 57 -0.48 -1.19 -13.29
N ASN A 58 -1.79 -0.97 -13.07
CA ASN A 58 -2.69 -0.50 -14.11
C ASN A 58 -3.02 0.99 -13.89
N ASN A 59 -2.75 1.83 -14.89
CA ASN A 59 -3.01 3.26 -14.83
C ASN A 59 -4.48 3.60 -14.52
N GLU A 60 -5.43 2.84 -15.05
CA GLU A 60 -6.87 3.06 -14.80
C GLU A 60 -7.23 2.74 -13.34
N LYS A 61 -6.76 1.61 -12.82
CA LYS A 61 -6.98 1.23 -11.41
C LYS A 61 -6.29 2.19 -10.44
N ARG A 62 -5.09 2.66 -10.80
CA ARG A 62 -4.33 3.66 -10.04
C ARG A 62 -5.07 4.98 -9.96
N ASP A 63 -5.60 5.47 -11.09
CA ASP A 63 -6.39 6.71 -11.11
C ASP A 63 -7.65 6.59 -10.23
N ILE A 64 -8.36 5.46 -10.30
CA ILE A 64 -9.51 5.19 -9.42
C ILE A 64 -9.08 5.18 -7.95
N TYR A 65 -7.97 4.51 -7.62
CA TYR A 65 -7.43 4.45 -6.27
C TYR A 65 -7.05 5.83 -5.73
N ASP A 66 -6.32 6.64 -6.51
CA ASP A 66 -5.92 7.99 -6.14
C ASP A 66 -7.16 8.90 -5.94
N LYS A 67 -8.17 8.79 -6.80
CA LYS A 67 -9.47 9.49 -6.63
C LYS A 67 -10.22 9.05 -5.36
N TYR A 68 -10.23 7.75 -5.05
CA TYR A 68 -10.86 7.23 -3.83
C TYR A 68 -10.08 7.61 -2.55
N ALA A 69 -8.74 7.62 -2.63
CA ALA A 69 -7.87 8.01 -1.53
C ALA A 69 -8.06 9.48 -1.16
N LEU A 70 -8.23 10.37 -2.14
CA LEU A 70 -8.57 11.79 -1.93
C LEU A 70 -9.93 11.95 -1.24
N ARG A 71 -10.95 11.18 -1.66
CA ARG A 71 -12.28 11.21 -1.05
C ARG A 71 -12.28 10.74 0.41
N ARG A 72 -11.47 9.73 0.76
CA ARG A 72 -11.37 9.21 2.14
C ARG A 72 -10.57 10.13 3.06
N LYS A 73 -9.52 10.81 2.58
CA LYS A 73 -8.79 11.82 3.37
C LYS A 73 -9.68 12.97 3.83
N SER A 74 -10.68 13.34 3.03
CA SER A 74 -11.64 14.39 3.37
C SER A 74 -12.50 14.05 4.61
N CYS A 75 -12.69 12.77 4.95
CA CYS A 75 -13.46 12.34 6.11
C CYS A 75 -12.61 12.26 7.40
N TYR A 76 -11.36 11.80 7.31
CA TYR A 76 -10.46 11.70 8.47
C TYR A 76 -9.92 13.05 8.97
N MET A 77 -9.90 14.09 8.13
CA MET A 77 -9.56 15.45 8.58
C MET A 77 -10.68 16.11 9.39
N LEU A 78 -11.95 15.84 9.07
CA LEU A 78 -13.08 16.39 9.82
C LEU A 78 -13.20 15.80 11.23
N HIS A 79 -12.84 14.53 11.42
CA HIS A 79 -12.92 13.91 12.74
C HIS A 79 -11.78 14.31 13.69
N ARG A 80 -10.59 14.66 13.16
CA ARG A 80 -9.43 15.06 13.99
C ARG A 80 -9.52 16.50 14.51
N LEU A 81 -10.27 17.38 13.85
CA LEU A 81 -10.51 18.75 14.30
C LEU A 81 -11.50 18.83 15.47
N GLN A 82 -12.38 17.84 15.64
CA GLN A 82 -13.37 17.85 16.72
C GLN A 82 -12.80 17.44 18.09
N TYR A 83 -11.65 16.76 18.13
CA TYR A 83 -11.04 16.24 19.36
C TYR A 83 -9.78 17.00 19.84
N MET A 84 -9.37 18.09 19.16
CA MET A 84 -8.24 18.94 19.57
C MET A 84 -8.67 20.34 20.07
N GLY A 85 -9.92 20.49 20.52
CA GLY A 85 -10.46 21.74 21.06
C GLY A 85 -11.04 21.62 22.49
N LYS A 86 -10.78 20.52 23.19
CA LYS A 86 -11.12 20.35 24.62
C LYS A 86 -9.84 20.05 25.41
N LEU A 87 -9.08 21.09 25.70
CA LEU A 87 -8.07 21.12 26.75
C LEU A 87 -8.11 22.51 27.39
#